data_AF-A0A953BTY3-F1
#
_entry.id   AF-A0A953BTY3-F1
#
_cell.length_a   1.000
_cell.length_b   1.000
_cell.length_c   1.000
_cell.angle_alpha   90.00
_cell.angle_beta   90.00
_cell.angle_gamma   90.00
#
_symmetry.space_group_name_H-M   'P 1'
#
loop_
_entity.id
_entity.type
_entity.pdbx_description
1 polymer ?
#
loop_
_entity_poly.entity_id
_entity_poly.type
_entity_poly.pdbx_seq_one_letter_code
_entity_poly.pdbx_strand_id
1 'polypeptide(L)'
;MQQDAISLVGNEAVQKDLGLDEETAKKASDLATAYGEARREAMPRGAGFGGGRGQGGGERPSPEELQRRGEEMRAAIAKVTDEYKPKLAEIVSAEQLKRLDQIALQAQGVQALQGDELAKALDITDEQKEKLQEVNREYMTALREGGGFGQGGGAEARERMQTLGRERDEKALAVLTQEQKDKYTEMKGKEFDVAQLRGRGGFGGQGGRGQGGGRGQGGGENRPRRPQTEGA
;
A
#
# COMPACT_ATOMS: atom_id res chain seq x y z
N MET A 1 2.43 0.43 -0.49
CA MET A 1 2.38 1.49 -1.50
C MET A 1 2.48 2.81 -0.76
N GLN A 2 3.35 3.73 -1.17
CA GLN A 2 3.34 5.09 -0.62
C GLN A 2 1.99 5.72 -0.94
N GLN A 3 1.34 6.30 0.06
CA GLN A 3 0.10 7.06 -0.15
C GLN A 3 0.50 8.49 -0.50
N ASP A 4 0.19 8.90 -1.71
CA ASP A 4 0.41 10.25 -2.26
C ASP A 4 -0.92 11.00 -2.35
N ALA A 5 -0.86 12.33 -2.57
CA ALA A 5 -2.04 13.18 -2.62
C ALA A 5 -3.12 12.71 -3.62
N ILE A 6 -2.70 12.21 -4.78
CA ILE A 6 -3.62 11.75 -5.85
C ILE A 6 -4.35 10.47 -5.42
N SER A 7 -3.65 9.54 -4.77
CA SER A 7 -4.28 8.34 -4.22
C SER A 7 -5.23 8.63 -3.04
N LEU A 8 -4.96 9.69 -2.28
CA LEU A 8 -5.71 10.03 -1.07
C LEU A 8 -6.99 10.80 -1.34
N VAL A 9 -7.05 11.58 -2.42
CA VAL A 9 -8.23 12.42 -2.72
C VAL A 9 -9.50 11.60 -2.98
N GLY A 10 -9.38 10.31 -3.31
CA GLY A 10 -10.51 9.39 -3.44
C GLY A 10 -11.05 8.83 -2.12
N ASN A 11 -10.43 9.14 -0.97
CA ASN A 11 -10.87 8.66 0.34
C ASN A 11 -11.94 9.59 0.94
N GLU A 12 -13.09 9.04 1.34
CA GLU A 12 -14.20 9.84 1.87
C GLU A 12 -13.85 10.71 3.09
N ALA A 13 -12.99 10.24 3.99
CA ALA A 13 -12.58 11.02 5.16
C ALA A 13 -11.70 12.21 4.75
N VAL A 14 -10.85 12.01 3.74
CA VAL A 14 -10.04 13.08 3.15
C VAL A 14 -10.95 14.09 2.45
N GLN A 15 -11.92 13.64 1.65
CA GLN A 15 -12.88 14.51 0.97
C GLN A 15 -13.68 15.38 1.94
N LYS A 16 -14.11 14.79 3.08
CA LYS A 16 -14.79 15.52 4.15
C LYS A 16 -13.89 16.55 4.83
N ASP A 17 -12.63 16.21 5.12
CA ASP A 17 -11.67 17.16 5.72
C ASP A 17 -11.34 18.32 4.77
N LEU A 18 -11.32 18.06 3.46
CA LEU A 18 -11.15 19.07 2.42
C LEU A 18 -12.40 19.90 2.11
N GLY A 19 -13.56 19.49 2.65
CA GLY A 19 -14.84 20.14 2.37
C GLY A 19 -15.23 20.10 0.90
N LEU A 20 -14.92 19.02 0.18
CA LEU A 20 -15.33 18.88 -1.22
C LEU A 20 -16.84 18.75 -1.32
N ASP A 21 -17.46 19.47 -2.27
CA ASP A 21 -18.84 19.22 -2.66
C ASP A 21 -18.98 17.88 -3.40
N GLU A 22 -20.22 17.42 -3.59
CA GLU A 22 -20.49 16.10 -4.20
C GLU A 22 -19.91 15.96 -5.61
N GLU A 23 -19.95 17.02 -6.41
CA GLU A 23 -19.45 16.98 -7.78
C GLU A 23 -17.92 16.89 -7.81
N THR A 24 -17.25 17.70 -7.00
CA THR A 24 -15.79 17.74 -6.88
C THR A 24 -15.26 16.46 -6.24
N ALA A 25 -15.94 15.94 -5.21
CA ALA A 25 -15.61 14.66 -4.58
C ALA A 25 -15.72 13.51 -5.59
N LYS A 26 -16.75 13.50 -6.44
CA LYS A 26 -16.89 12.50 -7.50
C LYS A 26 -15.75 12.59 -8.52
N LYS A 27 -15.45 13.78 -9.03
CA LYS A 27 -14.33 14.00 -9.96
C LYS A 27 -13.00 13.56 -9.36
N ALA A 28 -12.77 13.86 -8.09
CA ALA A 28 -11.58 13.45 -7.37
C ALA A 28 -11.48 11.93 -7.19
N SER A 29 -12.57 11.25 -6.85
CA SER A 29 -12.64 9.78 -6.78
C SER A 29 -12.37 9.12 -8.14
N ASP A 30 -12.95 9.66 -9.21
CA ASP A 30 -12.73 9.16 -10.57
C ASP A 30 -11.25 9.34 -10.98
N LEU A 31 -10.65 10.49 -10.67
CA LEU A 31 -9.21 10.74 -10.89
C LEU A 31 -8.34 9.76 -10.10
N ALA A 32 -8.61 9.56 -8.81
CA ALA A 32 -7.86 8.64 -7.96
C ALA A 32 -7.96 7.18 -8.47
N THR A 33 -9.12 6.80 -9.01
CA THR A 33 -9.35 5.48 -9.63
C THR A 33 -8.50 5.33 -10.89
N ALA A 34 -8.59 6.28 -11.82
CA ALA A 34 -7.79 6.28 -13.05
C ALA A 34 -6.27 6.30 -12.74
N TYR A 35 -5.84 7.08 -11.75
CA TYR A 35 -4.46 7.10 -11.28
C TYR A 35 -4.00 5.73 -10.75
N GLY A 36 -4.84 5.06 -9.95
CA GLY A 36 -4.57 3.72 -9.45
C GLY A 36 -4.44 2.67 -10.56
N GLU A 37 -5.28 2.76 -11.59
CA GLU A 37 -5.21 1.91 -12.78
C GLU A 37 -3.95 2.18 -13.61
N ALA A 38 -3.66 3.44 -13.89
CA ALA A 38 -2.45 3.84 -14.63
C ALA A 38 -1.17 3.40 -13.91
N ARG A 39 -1.10 3.52 -12.57
CA ARG A 39 0.02 2.98 -11.79
C ARG A 39 0.14 1.47 -11.88
N ARG A 40 -0.99 0.75 -11.88
CA ARG A 40 -1.00 -0.71 -12.00
C ARG A 40 -0.51 -1.15 -13.38
N GLU A 41 -0.91 -0.44 -14.42
CA GLU A 41 -0.49 -0.72 -15.80
C GLU A 41 0.98 -0.36 -16.04
N ALA A 42 1.45 0.76 -15.47
CA ALA A 42 2.84 1.18 -15.54
C ALA A 42 3.79 0.26 -14.75
N MET A 43 3.26 -0.55 -13.82
CA MET A 43 4.07 -1.54 -13.12
C MET A 43 4.29 -2.79 -13.99
N PRO A 44 5.54 -3.21 -14.19
CA PRO A 44 5.84 -4.41 -14.98
C PRO A 44 5.15 -5.63 -14.38
N ARG A 45 4.52 -6.46 -15.24
CA ARG A 45 3.97 -7.76 -14.80
C ARG A 45 5.06 -8.57 -14.11
N GLY A 46 4.82 -8.97 -12.86
CA GLY A 46 5.80 -9.69 -12.03
C GLY A 46 6.62 -8.82 -11.06
N ALA A 47 6.45 -7.50 -11.06
CA ALA A 47 7.12 -6.58 -10.13
C ALA A 47 6.43 -6.43 -8.75
N GLY A 48 5.29 -7.10 -8.53
CA GLY A 48 4.59 -7.07 -7.25
C GLY A 48 5.34 -7.82 -6.14
N PHE A 49 5.26 -7.32 -4.91
CA PHE A 49 5.79 -7.93 -3.67
C PHE A 49 5.23 -9.35 -3.36
N GLY A 50 4.31 -9.85 -4.19
CA GLY A 50 3.75 -11.21 -4.14
C GLY A 50 4.02 -12.06 -5.40
N GLY A 51 4.73 -11.55 -6.41
CA GLY A 51 5.03 -12.29 -7.65
C GLY A 51 6.19 -13.30 -7.54
N GLY A 52 6.87 -13.36 -6.39
CA GLY A 52 8.03 -14.22 -6.16
C GLY A 52 7.81 -15.38 -5.20
N ARG A 53 6.59 -15.58 -4.68
CA ARG A 53 6.25 -16.82 -3.95
C ARG A 53 5.33 -17.68 -4.80
N GLY A 54 5.94 -18.54 -5.61
CA GLY A 54 5.31 -19.78 -6.04
C GLY A 54 4.86 -19.83 -7.49
N GLN A 55 5.80 -19.74 -8.44
CA GLN A 55 5.77 -20.52 -9.69
C GLN A 55 7.09 -20.33 -10.44
N GLY A 56 7.90 -21.38 -10.50
CA GLY A 56 9.19 -21.41 -11.21
C GLY A 56 10.37 -21.42 -10.23
N GLY A 57 11.09 -22.54 -10.18
CA GLY A 57 12.33 -22.69 -9.41
C GLY A 57 13.50 -21.88 -10.00
N GLY A 58 13.31 -20.57 -10.17
CA GLY A 58 14.34 -19.63 -10.58
C GLY A 58 15.14 -19.12 -9.39
N GLU A 59 16.40 -18.76 -9.65
CA GLU A 59 17.28 -18.12 -8.68
C GLU A 59 16.66 -16.82 -8.13
N ARG A 60 16.95 -16.52 -6.86
CA ARG A 60 16.55 -15.24 -6.27
C ARG A 60 17.23 -14.11 -7.06
N PRO A 61 16.53 -13.00 -7.37
CA PRO A 61 17.15 -11.90 -8.10
C PRO A 61 18.39 -11.38 -7.35
N SER A 62 19.42 -11.02 -8.09
CA SER A 62 20.65 -10.46 -7.50
C SER A 62 20.35 -9.10 -6.81
N PRO A 63 21.19 -8.63 -5.87
CA PRO A 63 21.04 -7.30 -5.29
C PRO A 63 20.98 -6.18 -6.33
N GLU A 64 21.80 -6.29 -7.37
CA GLU A 64 21.83 -5.35 -8.50
C GLU A 64 20.52 -5.38 -9.31
N GLU A 65 19.97 -6.57 -9.55
CA GLU A 65 18.69 -6.71 -10.24
C GLU A 65 17.52 -6.16 -9.41
N LEU A 66 17.53 -6.38 -8.10
CA LEU A 66 16.55 -5.79 -7.18
C LEU A 66 16.63 -4.27 -7.15
N GLN A 67 17.84 -3.72 -7.16
CA GLN A 67 18.05 -2.28 -7.22
C GLN A 67 17.50 -1.71 -8.53
N ARG A 68 17.89 -2.27 -9.68
CA ARG A 68 17.40 -1.84 -10.99
C ARG A 68 15.87 -1.90 -11.08
N ARG A 69 15.25 -3.00 -10.63
CA ARG A 69 13.77 -3.13 -10.58
C ARG A 69 13.13 -2.07 -9.68
N GLY A 70 13.78 -1.75 -8.55
CA GLY A 70 13.33 -0.69 -7.65
C GLY A 70 13.38 0.70 -8.30
N GLU A 71 14.46 1.01 -9.02
CA GLU A 71 14.62 2.26 -9.76
C GLU A 71 13.62 2.37 -10.91
N GLU A 72 13.43 1.30 -11.69
CA GLU A 72 12.43 1.23 -12.76
C GLU A 72 11.02 1.45 -12.22
N MET A 73 10.67 0.82 -11.09
CA MET A 73 9.37 1.00 -10.44
C MET A 73 9.18 2.43 -9.95
N ARG A 74 10.20 3.04 -9.32
CA ARG A 74 10.15 4.44 -8.89
C ARG A 74 9.94 5.37 -10.08
N ALA A 75 10.68 5.17 -11.16
CA ALA A 75 10.57 5.98 -12.38
C ALA A 75 9.21 5.83 -13.05
N ALA A 76 8.66 4.61 -13.12
CA ALA A 76 7.33 4.37 -13.67
C ALA A 76 6.24 5.07 -12.84
N ILE A 77 6.31 4.98 -11.51
CA ILE A 77 5.37 5.66 -10.61
C ILE A 77 5.50 7.18 -10.73
N ALA A 78 6.73 7.71 -10.76
CA ALA A 78 6.97 9.15 -10.90
C ALA A 78 6.33 9.71 -12.17
N LYS A 79 6.50 9.04 -13.32
CA LYS A 79 5.88 9.44 -14.58
C LYS A 79 4.35 9.52 -14.50
N VAL A 80 3.72 8.52 -13.90
CA VAL A 80 2.25 8.52 -13.73
C VAL A 80 1.83 9.64 -12.77
N THR A 81 2.58 9.86 -11.68
CA THR A 81 2.32 10.97 -10.76
C THR A 81 2.42 12.33 -11.46
N ASP A 82 3.46 12.56 -12.25
CA ASP A 82 3.66 13.82 -12.97
C ASP A 82 2.55 14.10 -13.99
N GLU A 83 1.99 13.05 -14.60
CA GLU A 83 0.85 13.17 -15.53
C GLU A 83 -0.46 13.53 -14.81
N TYR A 84 -0.68 13.02 -13.60
CA TYR A 84 -1.95 13.19 -12.86
C TYR A 84 -1.94 14.36 -11.88
N LYS A 85 -0.77 14.84 -11.43
CA LYS A 85 -0.64 16.01 -10.56
C LYS A 85 -1.31 17.28 -11.12
N PRO A 86 -1.16 17.66 -12.41
CA PRO A 86 -1.88 18.82 -12.94
C PRO A 86 -3.39 18.60 -13.00
N LYS A 87 -3.85 17.39 -13.35
CA LYS A 87 -5.28 17.05 -13.38
C LYS A 87 -5.92 17.17 -12.00
N LEU A 88 -5.20 16.81 -10.93
CA LEU A 88 -5.66 17.03 -9.56
C LEU A 88 -5.81 18.53 -9.25
N ALA A 89 -4.81 19.34 -9.63
CA ALA A 89 -4.83 20.78 -9.40
C ALA A 89 -5.95 21.53 -10.15
N GLU A 90 -6.51 20.94 -11.21
CA GLU A 90 -7.70 21.46 -11.91
C GLU A 90 -9.02 21.13 -11.17
N ILE A 91 -9.03 20.08 -10.34
CA ILE A 91 -10.23 19.62 -9.62
C ILE A 91 -10.33 20.29 -8.24
N VAL A 92 -9.21 20.45 -7.54
CA VAL A 92 -9.18 21.02 -6.19
C VAL A 92 -8.48 22.38 -6.17
N SER A 93 -8.86 23.23 -5.22
CA SER A 93 -8.18 24.51 -5.00
C SER A 93 -6.74 24.33 -4.52
N ALA A 94 -5.92 25.39 -4.62
CA ALA A 94 -4.55 25.39 -4.10
C ALA A 94 -4.49 25.11 -2.58
N GLU A 95 -5.47 25.60 -1.82
CA GLU A 95 -5.56 25.35 -0.37
C GLU A 95 -5.88 23.89 -0.07
N GLN A 96 -6.81 23.29 -0.82
CA GLN A 96 -7.14 21.87 -0.71
C GLN A 96 -5.99 20.97 -1.15
N LEU A 97 -5.24 21.36 -2.19
CA LEU A 97 -4.05 20.63 -2.61
C LEU A 97 -2.95 20.67 -1.52
N LYS A 98 -2.70 21.84 -0.94
CA LYS A 98 -1.78 21.97 0.21
C LYS A 98 -2.23 21.10 1.38
N ARG A 99 -3.55 21.04 1.65
CA ARG A 99 -4.10 20.20 2.70
C ARG A 99 -3.96 18.71 2.39
N LEU A 100 -4.13 18.30 1.13
CA LEU A 100 -3.86 16.94 0.68
C LEU A 100 -2.41 16.54 0.89
N ASP A 101 -1.46 17.41 0.54
CA ASP A 101 -0.03 17.15 0.72
C ASP A 101 0.31 17.00 2.21
N GLN A 102 -0.30 17.80 3.09
CA GLN A 102 -0.20 17.64 4.54
C GLN A 102 -0.71 16.28 5.03
N ILE A 103 -1.88 15.84 4.56
CA ILE A 103 -2.44 14.54 4.92
C ILE A 103 -1.55 13.40 4.38
N ALA A 104 -1.03 13.54 3.16
CA ALA A 104 -0.11 12.59 2.56
C ALA A 104 1.18 12.47 3.39
N LEU A 105 1.74 13.60 3.82
CA LEU A 105 2.91 13.64 4.70
C LEU A 105 2.65 12.93 6.03
N GLN A 106 1.49 13.15 6.64
CA GLN A 106 1.08 12.46 7.87
C GLN A 106 0.88 10.96 7.65
N ALA A 107 0.26 10.56 6.53
CA ALA A 107 0.01 9.16 6.19
C ALA A 107 1.31 8.39 5.93
N GLN A 108 2.29 9.03 5.31
CA GLN A 108 3.60 8.45 5.04
C GLN A 108 4.48 8.38 6.30
N GLY A 109 4.33 9.34 7.23
CA GLY A 109 5.15 9.44 8.43
C GLY A 109 6.64 9.56 8.09
N VAL A 110 7.51 8.93 8.87
CA VAL A 110 8.97 9.02 8.68
C VAL A 110 9.45 8.44 7.34
N GLN A 111 8.64 7.63 6.65
CA GLN A 111 9.02 7.12 5.33
C GLN A 111 9.11 8.25 4.30
N ALA A 112 8.36 9.34 4.51
CA ALA A 112 8.43 10.53 3.66
C ALA A 112 9.82 11.18 3.65
N LEU A 113 10.61 11.01 4.73
CA LEU A 113 11.96 11.59 4.87
C LEU A 113 12.94 11.03 3.81
N GLN A 114 12.61 9.92 3.18
CA GLN A 114 13.40 9.35 2.08
C GLN A 114 13.00 9.88 0.69
N GLY A 115 11.88 10.60 0.60
CA GLY A 115 11.43 11.23 -0.64
C GLY A 115 12.28 12.44 -0.97
N ASP A 116 12.70 12.57 -2.23
CA ASP A 116 13.65 13.62 -2.62
C ASP A 116 13.10 15.04 -2.41
N GLU A 117 11.78 15.24 -2.53
CA GLU A 117 11.15 16.55 -2.30
C GLU A 117 11.22 16.97 -0.83
N LEU A 118 10.84 16.08 0.10
CA LEU A 118 10.90 16.38 1.53
C LEU A 118 12.35 16.44 2.04
N ALA A 119 13.22 15.56 1.53
CA ALA A 119 14.63 15.59 1.88
C ALA A 119 15.28 16.93 1.51
N LYS A 120 14.96 17.46 0.32
CA LYS A 120 15.39 18.81 -0.07
C LYS A 120 14.75 19.89 0.80
N ALA A 121 13.44 19.79 1.08
CA ALA A 121 12.75 20.78 1.90
C ALA A 121 13.27 20.83 3.34
N LEU A 122 13.76 19.73 3.90
CA LEU A 122 14.34 19.65 5.24
C LEU A 122 15.87 19.75 5.24
N ASP A 123 16.49 20.02 4.09
CA ASP A 123 17.95 20.07 3.94
C ASP A 123 18.65 18.83 4.54
N ILE A 124 18.06 17.65 4.31
CA ILE A 124 18.60 16.37 4.79
C ILE A 124 19.92 16.10 4.08
N THR A 125 20.98 15.91 4.87
CA THR A 125 22.32 15.64 4.33
C THR A 125 22.42 14.22 3.76
N ASP A 126 23.43 13.96 2.92
CA ASP A 126 23.67 12.61 2.41
C ASP A 126 23.92 11.61 3.54
N GLU A 127 24.65 12.01 4.58
CA GLU A 127 24.86 11.18 5.78
C GLU A 127 23.55 10.84 6.50
N GLN A 128 22.63 11.81 6.63
CA GLN A 128 21.31 11.56 7.21
C GLN A 128 20.47 10.67 6.30
N LYS A 129 20.54 10.86 4.98
CA LYS A 129 19.85 10.02 3.99
C LYS A 129 20.30 8.57 4.08
N GLU A 130 21.60 8.33 4.21
CA GLU A 130 22.18 6.99 4.42
C GLU A 130 21.69 6.36 5.73
N LYS A 131 21.73 7.07 6.85
CA LYS A 131 21.21 6.59 8.14
C LYS A 131 19.72 6.27 8.08
N LEU A 132 18.92 7.11 7.43
CA LEU A 132 17.49 6.85 7.23
C LEU A 132 17.25 5.60 6.36
N GLN A 133 18.10 5.36 5.35
CA GLN A 133 18.05 4.13 4.56
C GLN A 133 18.40 2.89 5.40
N GLU A 134 19.43 2.99 6.25
CA GLU A 134 19.83 1.92 7.16
C GLU A 134 18.72 1.56 8.14
N VAL A 135 18.10 2.55 8.81
CA VAL A 135 16.95 2.36 9.70
C VAL A 135 15.81 1.60 8.99
N ASN A 136 15.54 1.94 7.73
CA ASN A 136 14.53 1.22 6.95
C ASN A 136 14.96 -0.19 6.55
N ARG A 137 16.25 -0.44 6.27
CA ARG A 137 16.77 -1.80 6.02
C ARG A 137 16.64 -2.67 7.26
N GLU A 138 17.01 -2.16 8.44
CA GLU A 138 16.84 -2.84 9.72
C GLU A 138 15.39 -3.24 9.96
N TYR A 139 14.47 -2.30 9.78
CA TYR A 139 13.02 -2.55 9.90
C TYR A 139 12.55 -3.67 8.97
N MET A 140 12.96 -3.65 7.70
CA MET A 140 12.58 -4.68 6.73
C MET A 140 13.17 -6.05 7.05
N THR A 141 14.40 -6.11 7.58
CA THR A 141 15.03 -7.34 8.08
C THR A 141 14.27 -7.89 9.28
N ALA A 142 13.98 -7.05 10.29
CA ALA A 142 13.24 -7.45 11.48
C ALA A 142 11.82 -7.95 11.15
N LEU A 143 11.14 -7.31 10.18
CA LEU A 143 9.86 -7.80 9.66
C LEU A 143 9.97 -9.18 8.99
N ARG A 144 11.04 -9.41 8.22
CA ARG A 144 11.26 -10.70 7.54
C ARG A 144 11.55 -11.83 8.52
N GLU A 145 12.43 -11.58 9.47
CA GLU A 145 12.80 -12.55 10.51
C GLU A 145 11.66 -12.84 11.47
N GLY A 146 10.85 -11.81 11.78
CA GLY A 146 9.68 -11.92 12.64
C GLY A 146 8.43 -12.52 11.99
N GLY A 147 8.51 -13.03 10.74
CA GLY A 147 7.37 -13.63 10.05
C GLY A 147 6.32 -12.64 9.54
N GLY A 148 6.60 -11.33 9.54
CA GLY A 148 5.67 -10.26 9.17
C GLY A 148 5.17 -10.27 7.72
N PHE A 149 5.81 -11.05 6.84
CA PHE A 149 5.39 -11.26 5.44
C PHE A 149 4.77 -12.66 5.20
N GLY A 150 4.44 -13.40 6.25
CA GLY A 150 3.80 -14.72 6.17
C GLY A 150 2.27 -14.67 6.00
N GLN A 151 1.69 -15.72 5.42
CA GLN A 151 0.23 -15.95 5.46
C GLN A 151 -0.17 -16.33 6.89
N GLY A 152 -0.45 -15.34 7.72
CA GLY A 152 -0.78 -15.54 9.12
C GLY A 152 -0.95 -14.21 9.85
N GLY A 153 -1.79 -13.33 9.30
CA GLY A 153 -2.06 -12.00 9.86
C GLY A 153 -2.94 -12.03 11.11
N GLY A 154 -2.46 -12.69 12.17
CA GLY A 154 -3.07 -12.66 13.50
C GLY A 154 -2.85 -11.33 14.24
N ALA A 155 -3.52 -11.16 15.38
CA ALA A 155 -3.38 -9.97 16.22
C ALA A 155 -1.93 -9.72 16.65
N GLU A 156 -1.21 -10.78 17.03
CA GLU A 156 0.20 -10.73 17.44
C GLU A 156 1.12 -10.22 16.32
N ALA A 157 0.92 -10.68 15.07
CA ALA A 157 1.69 -10.18 13.93
C ALA A 157 1.43 -8.69 13.68
N ARG A 158 0.19 -8.22 13.87
CA ARG A 158 -0.17 -6.79 13.75
C ARG A 158 0.44 -5.95 14.86
N GLU A 159 0.44 -6.45 16.09
CA GLU A 159 1.07 -5.78 17.22
C GLU A 159 2.58 -5.67 17.01
N ARG A 160 3.24 -6.75 16.60
CA ARG A 160 4.67 -6.73 16.28
C ARG A 160 5.02 -5.75 15.17
N MET A 161 4.22 -5.70 14.10
CA MET A 161 4.41 -4.71 13.02
C MET A 161 4.26 -3.27 13.53
N GLN A 162 3.33 -3.02 14.45
CA GLN A 162 3.17 -1.70 15.05
C GLN A 162 4.37 -1.34 15.93
N THR A 163 4.85 -2.26 16.78
CA THR A 163 6.03 -2.03 17.63
C THR A 163 7.27 -1.75 16.80
N LEU A 164 7.57 -2.59 15.81
CA LEU A 164 8.70 -2.37 14.89
C LEU A 164 8.55 -1.06 14.11
N GLY A 165 7.33 -0.69 13.75
CA GLY A 165 7.04 0.58 13.09
C GLY A 165 7.36 1.78 13.99
N ARG A 166 6.97 1.73 15.26
CA ARG A 166 7.27 2.79 16.25
C ARG A 166 8.78 2.92 16.50
N GLU A 167 9.46 1.80 16.70
CA GLU A 167 10.92 1.79 16.90
C GLU A 167 11.67 2.39 15.70
N ARG A 168 11.24 2.04 14.48
CA ARG A 168 11.76 2.64 13.25
C ARG A 168 11.50 4.15 13.22
N ASP A 169 10.31 4.59 13.60
CA ASP A 169 9.93 6.00 13.59
C ASP A 169 10.76 6.82 14.59
N GLU A 170 10.95 6.31 15.80
CA GLU A 170 11.81 6.92 16.81
C GLU A 170 13.26 7.02 16.33
N LYS A 171 13.82 5.95 15.77
CA LYS A 171 15.17 5.94 15.19
C LYS A 171 15.31 6.94 14.05
N ALA A 172 14.34 6.98 13.12
CA ALA A 172 14.36 7.87 11.98
C ALA A 172 14.29 9.34 12.40
N LEU A 173 13.43 9.68 13.36
CA LEU A 173 13.37 11.04 13.92
C LEU A 173 14.66 11.39 14.67
N ALA A 174 15.31 10.46 15.35
CA ALA A 174 16.57 10.71 16.05
C ALA A 174 17.74 11.08 15.11
N VAL A 175 17.66 10.74 13.81
CA VAL A 175 18.63 11.15 12.78
C VAL A 175 18.51 12.64 12.44
N LEU A 176 17.32 13.21 12.60
CA LEU A 176 17.05 14.62 12.30
C LEU A 176 17.52 15.55 13.41
N THR A 177 17.95 16.75 13.03
CA THR A 177 18.20 17.86 13.97
C THR A 177 16.88 18.36 14.57
N GLN A 178 16.95 19.14 15.65
CA GLN A 178 15.76 19.74 16.23
C GLN A 178 15.02 20.65 15.23
N GLU A 179 15.76 21.50 14.51
CA GLU A 179 15.20 22.38 13.48
C GLU A 179 14.48 21.60 12.37
N GLN A 180 15.04 20.47 11.93
CA GLN A 180 14.42 19.61 10.94
C GLN A 180 13.14 18.95 11.47
N LYS A 181 13.11 18.54 12.74
CA LYS A 181 11.89 17.99 13.39
C LYS A 181 10.80 19.04 13.50
N ASP A 182 11.15 20.27 13.84
CA ASP A 182 10.22 21.39 13.98
C ASP A 182 9.62 21.73 12.61
N LYS A 183 10.46 21.87 11.57
CA LYS A 183 10.03 22.10 10.19
C LYS A 183 9.17 20.95 9.66
N TYR A 184 9.54 19.70 9.92
CA TYR A 184 8.74 18.53 9.55
C TYR A 184 7.37 18.55 10.24
N THR A 185 7.30 19.00 11.50
CA THR A 185 6.05 19.14 12.25
C THR A 185 5.17 20.25 11.67
N GLU A 186 5.75 21.40 11.34
CA GLU A 186 5.04 22.49 10.68
C GLU A 186 4.48 22.06 9.31
N MET A 187 5.28 21.35 8.51
CA MET A 187 4.88 20.87 7.19
C MET A 187 3.72 19.87 7.24
N LYS A 188 3.55 19.12 8.33
CA LYS A 188 2.39 18.22 8.52
C LYS A 188 1.08 18.98 8.69
N GLY A 189 1.11 20.24 9.13
CA GLY A 189 -0.09 21.03 9.36
C GLY A 189 -1.04 20.43 10.41
N LYS A 190 -2.35 20.68 10.25
CA LYS A 190 -3.39 20.23 11.19
C LYS A 190 -3.46 18.70 11.23
N GLU A 191 -3.60 18.10 12.41
CA GLU A 191 -3.73 16.65 12.55
C GLU A 191 -4.88 16.08 11.73
N PHE A 192 -4.66 14.89 11.17
CA PHE A 192 -5.64 14.09 10.46
C PHE A 192 -5.58 12.65 11.02
N ASP A 193 -6.74 12.03 11.25
CA ASP A 193 -6.80 10.64 11.70
C ASP A 193 -6.46 9.68 10.56
N VAL A 194 -5.17 9.39 10.41
CA VAL A 194 -4.64 8.48 9.37
C VAL A 194 -5.19 7.06 9.47
N ALA A 195 -5.83 6.66 10.58
CA ALA A 195 -6.52 5.38 10.67
C ALA A 195 -7.72 5.31 9.71
N GLN A 196 -8.31 6.46 9.35
CA GLN A 196 -9.42 6.57 8.40
C GLN A 196 -8.99 6.33 6.94
N LEU A 197 -7.68 6.40 6.65
CA LEU A 197 -7.12 6.08 5.33
C LEU A 197 -7.05 4.58 5.08
N ARG A 198 -7.07 3.77 6.15
CA ARG A 198 -7.17 2.31 6.07
C ARG A 198 -8.62 1.98 5.77
N GLY A 199 -9.00 2.05 4.49
CA GLY A 199 -10.36 1.82 4.07
C GLY A 199 -10.95 0.52 4.63
N ARG A 200 -12.22 0.60 5.04
CA ARG A 200 -13.11 -0.52 5.36
C ARG A 200 -13.42 -1.43 4.14
N GLY A 201 -12.72 -1.24 3.01
CA GLY A 201 -13.02 -1.86 1.71
C GLY A 201 -11.78 -2.29 0.91
N GLY A 202 -10.63 -2.48 1.56
CA GLY A 202 -9.46 -3.09 0.92
C GLY A 202 -9.69 -4.60 0.71
N PHE A 203 -9.91 -4.98 -0.55
CA PHE A 203 -9.92 -6.38 -1.02
C PHE A 203 -8.76 -7.19 -0.41
N GLY A 204 -9.11 -8.03 0.56
CA GLY A 204 -8.16 -8.80 1.36
C GLY A 204 -8.90 -9.68 2.36
N GLY A 205 -9.72 -10.60 1.87
CA GLY A 205 -10.21 -11.74 2.66
C GLY A 205 -11.71 -11.80 2.95
N GLN A 206 -12.55 -11.95 1.92
CA GLN A 206 -13.63 -12.93 2.04
C GLN A 206 -13.10 -14.21 1.40
N GLY A 207 -12.51 -15.05 2.25
CA GLY A 207 -12.03 -16.36 1.87
C GLY A 207 -13.11 -17.15 1.14
N GLY A 208 -12.67 -17.85 0.10
CA GLY A 208 -13.45 -18.90 -0.53
C GLY A 208 -14.02 -19.83 0.52
N ARG A 209 -15.35 -19.81 0.66
CA ARG A 209 -16.11 -21.04 0.88
C ARG A 209 -16.26 -21.61 -0.53
N GLY A 210 -15.48 -22.60 -0.95
CA GLY A 210 -15.22 -23.79 -0.17
C GLY A 210 -16.54 -24.51 0.14
N GLN A 211 -17.43 -24.61 -0.84
CA GLN A 211 -18.49 -25.61 -0.84
C GLN A 211 -18.46 -26.35 -2.18
N GLY A 212 -17.33 -27.01 -2.42
CA GLY A 212 -17.30 -28.24 -3.20
C GLY A 212 -18.04 -29.30 -2.39
N GLY A 213 -19.36 -29.37 -2.59
CA GLY A 213 -20.23 -30.43 -2.10
C GLY A 213 -20.82 -31.18 -3.29
N GLY A 214 -20.16 -32.27 -3.67
CA GLY A 214 -20.60 -33.37 -4.53
C GLY A 214 -21.81 -33.17 -5.45
N ARG A 215 -21.55 -32.93 -6.75
CA ARG A 215 -22.38 -33.46 -7.83
C ARG A 215 -21.53 -34.36 -8.70
N GLY A 216 -21.29 -35.58 -8.22
CA GLY A 216 -20.95 -36.70 -9.07
C GLY A 216 -22.19 -37.11 -9.84
N GLN A 217 -22.21 -36.83 -11.14
CA GLN A 217 -23.21 -37.31 -12.08
C GLN A 217 -22.41 -38.04 -13.16
N GLY A 218 -22.42 -39.37 -13.11
CA GLY A 218 -21.62 -40.20 -14.00
C GLY A 218 -21.76 -41.68 -13.69
N GLY A 219 -22.81 -42.29 -14.24
CA GLY A 219 -22.93 -43.68 -14.70
C GLY A 219 -22.28 -44.81 -13.89
N GLY A 220 -23.13 -45.64 -13.28
CA GLY A 220 -22.71 -46.91 -12.68
C GLY A 220 -23.90 -47.79 -12.38
N GLU A 221 -24.37 -48.52 -13.39
CA GLU A 221 -25.25 -49.68 -13.28
C GLU A 221 -24.75 -50.65 -12.19
N ASN A 222 -25.58 -50.89 -11.17
CA ASN A 222 -25.93 -52.21 -10.65
C ASN A 222 -26.53 -52.08 -9.26
N ARG A 223 -27.86 -52.18 -9.17
CA ARG A 223 -28.53 -52.62 -7.94
C ARG A 223 -29.48 -53.76 -8.31
N PRO A 224 -29.27 -54.98 -7.77
CA PRO A 224 -30.15 -56.11 -8.04
C PRO A 224 -31.53 -55.88 -7.40
N ARG A 225 -32.58 -56.15 -8.17
CA ARG A 225 -33.98 -56.14 -7.72
C ARG A 225 -34.21 -57.28 -6.73
N ARG A 226 -34.77 -56.95 -5.57
CA ARG A 226 -35.33 -57.93 -4.61
C ARG A 226 -36.63 -58.51 -5.19
N PRO A 227 -36.90 -59.82 -5.03
CA PRO A 227 -38.00 -60.48 -5.72
C PRO A 227 -39.33 -60.21 -5.01
N GLN A 228 -40.40 -60.09 -5.79
CA GLN A 228 -41.77 -60.33 -5.35
C GLN A 228 -42.34 -61.51 -6.12
N THR A 229 -43.08 -62.30 -5.38
CA THR A 229 -43.59 -63.65 -5.58
C THR A 229 -44.74 -63.77 -6.57
N GLU A 230 -44.78 -64.94 -7.22
CA GLU A 230 -45.93 -65.80 -7.56
C GLU A 230 -46.96 -65.38 -8.63
N GLY A 231 -47.23 -66.33 -9.55
CA GLY A 231 -48.47 -66.37 -10.33
C GLY A 231 -48.44 -67.29 -11.55
N ALA A 232 -48.79 -68.56 -11.32
CA ALA A 232 -49.27 -69.61 -12.25
C ALA A 232 -48.29 -70.23 -13.29
#